data_AF-A0A1J6Y468-F1
#
_entry.id   AF-A0A1J6Y468-F1
#
_cell.length_a   1.000
_cell.length_b   1.000
_cell.length_c   1.000
_cell.angle_alpha   90.00
_cell.angle_beta   90.00
_cell.angle_gamma   90.00
#
_symmetry.space_group_name_H-M   'P 1'
#
loop_
_entity.id
_entity.type
_entity.pdbx_description
1 polymer ?
#
loop_
_entity_poly.entity_id
_entity_poly.type
_entity_poly.pdbx_seq_one_letter_code
_entity_poly.pdbx_strand_id
1 'polypeptide(L)'
;MGSNKRYADHYDRLMNERILEQTVVSAGPLQSLTPEELRLDSEPLTIDPRPKPVRAWVRFGPKPVLVDAVAVRWTADAVGVVFSIRETEYRAWVWASAVTPVQRTP
;
A
#
# COMPACT_ATOMS: atom_id res chain seq x y z
N MET A 1 26.31 -13.65 -21.88
CA MET A 1 24.94 -14.19 -21.80
C MET A 1 24.13 -13.31 -20.86
N GLY A 2 23.51 -12.27 -21.40
CA GLY A 2 22.71 -11.31 -20.63
C GLY A 2 21.29 -11.35 -21.13
N SER A 3 20.45 -12.10 -20.44
CA SER A 3 19.00 -12.06 -20.61
C SER A 3 18.38 -12.32 -19.25
N ASN A 4 17.27 -11.64 -18.97
CA ASN A 4 16.27 -12.03 -17.98
C ASN A 4 16.32 -11.44 -16.56
N LYS A 5 16.78 -10.18 -16.37
CA LYS A 5 16.46 -9.42 -15.13
C LYS A 5 15.26 -8.48 -15.31
N ARG A 6 15.27 -7.66 -16.37
CA ARG A 6 14.15 -6.75 -16.69
C ARG A 6 12.85 -7.45 -17.11
N TYR A 7 12.95 -8.69 -17.61
CA TYR A 7 11.78 -9.47 -18.02
C TYR A 7 11.12 -10.17 -16.81
N ALA A 8 11.90 -10.59 -15.82
CA ALA A 8 11.40 -11.13 -14.55
C ALA A 8 10.61 -10.08 -13.76
N ASP A 9 11.12 -8.86 -13.62
CA ASP A 9 10.44 -7.78 -12.87
C ASP A 9 9.08 -7.40 -13.47
N HIS A 10 8.93 -7.49 -14.80
CA HIS A 10 7.69 -7.16 -15.51
C HIS A 10 6.66 -8.28 -15.43
N TYR A 11 7.08 -9.54 -15.56
CA TYR A 11 6.19 -10.70 -15.42
C TYR A 11 5.82 -10.97 -13.96
N ASP A 12 6.73 -10.76 -12.99
CA ASP A 12 6.43 -10.83 -11.56
C ASP A 12 5.39 -9.79 -11.17
N ARG A 13 5.49 -8.55 -11.69
CA ARG A 13 4.51 -7.49 -11.43
C ARG A 13 3.12 -7.85 -12.00
N LEU A 14 3.05 -8.32 -13.24
CA LEU A 14 1.78 -8.69 -13.89
C LEU A 14 1.15 -9.98 -13.33
N MET A 15 1.95 -10.98 -12.93
CA MET A 15 1.46 -12.16 -12.22
C MET A 15 0.99 -11.79 -10.81
N ASN A 16 1.73 -10.94 -10.10
CA ASN A 16 1.32 -10.43 -8.79
C ASN A 16 0.02 -9.63 -8.91
N GLU A 17 -0.15 -8.80 -9.93
CA GLU A 17 -1.38 -8.03 -10.17
C GLU A 17 -2.62 -8.91 -10.46
N ARG A 18 -2.50 -9.96 -11.28
CA ARG A 18 -3.61 -10.90 -11.53
C ARG A 18 -3.96 -11.74 -10.31
N ILE A 19 -2.96 -12.23 -9.57
CA ILE A 19 -3.18 -12.97 -8.32
C ILE A 19 -3.81 -12.03 -7.29
N LEU A 20 -3.33 -10.79 -7.21
CA LEU A 20 -3.86 -9.75 -6.34
C LEU A 20 -5.33 -9.46 -6.65
N GLU A 21 -5.69 -9.29 -7.92
CA GLU A 21 -7.07 -9.07 -8.33
C GLU A 21 -8.00 -10.20 -7.89
N GLN A 22 -7.67 -11.46 -8.22
CA GLN A 22 -8.49 -12.62 -7.82
C GLN A 22 -8.56 -12.73 -6.29
N THR A 23 -7.47 -12.39 -5.61
CA THR A 23 -7.40 -12.37 -4.16
C THR A 23 -8.34 -11.31 -3.60
N VAL A 24 -8.31 -10.07 -4.10
CA VAL A 24 -9.12 -8.93 -3.64
C VAL A 24 -10.60 -9.16 -3.87
N VAL A 25 -11.00 -9.57 -5.09
CA VAL A 25 -12.41 -9.84 -5.44
C VAL A 25 -13.01 -10.91 -4.53
N SER A 26 -12.19 -11.89 -4.12
CA SER A 26 -12.62 -13.01 -3.26
C SER A 26 -12.45 -12.76 -1.76
N ALA A 27 -11.69 -11.74 -1.36
CA ALA A 27 -11.27 -11.57 0.04
C ALA A 27 -12.13 -10.60 0.84
N GLY A 28 -13.00 -9.84 0.17
CA GLY A 28 -13.88 -8.87 0.81
C GLY A 28 -13.32 -7.44 0.75
N PRO A 29 -13.98 -6.48 1.41
CA PRO A 29 -13.64 -5.07 1.28
C PRO A 29 -12.24 -4.76 1.85
N LEU A 30 -11.62 -3.72 1.30
CA LEU A 30 -10.40 -3.13 1.85
C LEU A 30 -10.65 -2.70 3.29
N GLN A 31 -9.80 -3.14 4.19
CA GLN A 31 -9.78 -2.72 5.59
C GLN A 31 -8.82 -1.56 5.75
N SER A 32 -9.27 -0.54 6.47
CA SER A 32 -8.50 0.63 6.87
C SER A 32 -8.61 0.77 8.38
N LEU A 33 -7.58 1.31 9.02
CA LEU A 33 -7.70 1.73 10.42
C LEU A 33 -8.85 2.73 10.58
N THR A 34 -9.60 2.58 11.67
CA THR A 34 -10.74 3.44 12.00
C THR A 34 -10.29 4.78 12.61
N PRO A 35 -11.15 5.81 12.63
CA PRO A 35 -10.82 7.07 13.29
C PRO A 35 -10.40 6.92 14.75
N GLU A 36 -11.02 5.98 15.48
CA GLU A 36 -10.71 5.68 16.88
C GLU A 36 -9.32 5.06 17.04
N GLU A 37 -8.95 4.11 16.16
CA GLU A 37 -7.61 3.52 16.15
C GLU A 37 -6.53 4.56 15.80
N LEU A 38 -6.86 5.51 14.93
CA LEU A 38 -5.98 6.60 14.52
C LEU A 38 -5.88 7.73 15.54
N ARG A 39 -6.83 7.78 16.50
CA ARG A 39 -6.96 8.84 17.51
C ARG A 39 -6.97 10.25 16.91
N LEU A 40 -7.58 10.43 15.73
CA LEU A 40 -7.54 11.69 14.96
C LEU A 40 -8.09 12.90 15.72
N ASP A 41 -8.94 12.68 16.73
CA ASP A 41 -9.49 13.74 17.57
C ASP A 41 -8.48 14.28 18.60
N SER A 42 -7.37 13.57 18.80
CA SER A 42 -6.36 13.88 19.82
C SER A 42 -4.93 13.95 19.30
N GLU A 43 -4.64 13.32 18.15
CA GLU A 43 -3.29 13.23 17.58
C GLU A 43 -3.14 14.14 16.35
N PRO A 44 -1.97 14.79 16.16
CA PRO A 44 -1.72 15.61 15.01
C PRO A 44 -1.67 14.78 13.71
N LEU A 45 -2.43 15.22 12.71
CA LEU A 45 -2.38 14.69 11.35
C LEU A 45 -1.37 15.49 10.53
N THR A 46 -0.32 14.81 10.05
CA THR A 46 0.65 15.39 9.12
C THR A 46 0.27 15.04 7.69
N ILE A 47 0.23 16.03 6.79
CA ILE A 47 0.04 15.83 5.36
C ILE A 47 1.33 16.24 4.64
N ASP A 48 1.97 15.32 3.91
CA ASP A 48 3.14 15.67 3.10
C ASP A 48 2.69 16.35 1.81
N PRO A 49 3.19 17.55 1.47
CA PRO A 49 3.01 18.08 0.13
C PRO A 49 3.75 17.25 -0.93
N ARG A 50 4.69 16.37 -0.54
CA ARG A 50 5.44 15.48 -1.43
C ARG A 50 5.14 14.01 -1.09
N PRO A 51 4.15 13.41 -1.77
CA PRO A 51 3.82 12.01 -1.58
C PRO A 51 5.02 11.10 -1.81
N LYS A 52 5.25 10.13 -0.92
CA LYS A 52 6.44 9.27 -0.93
C LYS A 52 6.10 7.86 -1.40
N PRO A 53 6.85 7.26 -2.35
CA PRO A 53 6.64 5.88 -2.75
C PRO A 53 7.02 4.92 -1.61
N VAL A 54 6.15 3.98 -1.32
CA VAL A 54 6.30 3.00 -0.24
C VAL A 54 5.80 1.62 -0.69
N ARG A 55 6.24 0.57 0.00
CA ARG A 55 5.55 -0.73 -0.01
C ARG A 55 4.74 -0.82 1.27
N ALA A 56 3.47 -1.15 1.17
CA ALA A 56 2.57 -1.20 2.32
C ALA A 56 1.83 -2.53 2.38
N TRP A 57 1.76 -3.13 3.57
CA TRP A 57 0.86 -4.24 3.82
C TRP A 57 -0.55 -3.71 4.06
N VAL A 58 -1.49 -4.10 3.19
CA VAL A 58 -2.92 -3.81 3.28
C VAL A 58 -3.70 -5.11 3.48
N ARG A 59 -4.95 -5.01 3.92
CA ARG A 59 -5.83 -6.18 4.11
C ARG A 59 -7.13 -6.03 3.35
N PHE A 60 -7.51 -7.10 2.65
CA PHE A 60 -8.84 -7.27 2.10
C PHE A 60 -9.47 -8.44 2.87
N GLY A 61 -10.48 -8.14 3.70
CA GLY A 61 -10.97 -9.08 4.72
C GLY A 61 -9.83 -9.81 5.46
N PRO A 62 -9.77 -11.16 5.43
CA PRO A 62 -8.73 -11.91 6.14
C PRO A 62 -7.38 -11.98 5.40
N LYS A 63 -7.26 -11.48 4.17
CA LYS A 63 -6.06 -11.68 3.34
C LYS A 63 -5.12 -10.47 3.38
N PRO A 64 -3.88 -10.63 3.87
CA PRO A 64 -2.86 -9.58 3.77
C PRO A 64 -2.24 -9.56 2.37
N VAL A 65 -1.99 -8.35 1.86
CA VAL A 65 -1.38 -8.09 0.57
C VAL A 65 -0.30 -7.02 0.72
N LEU A 66 0.86 -7.24 0.09
CA LEU A 66 1.87 -6.21 -0.07
C LEU A 66 1.67 -5.46 -1.39
N VAL A 67 1.42 -4.16 -1.33
CA VAL A 67 1.20 -3.30 -2.49
C VAL A 67 2.28 -2.22 -2.62
N ASP A 68 2.57 -1.84 -3.86
CA ASP A 68 3.27 -0.60 -4.14
C ASP A 68 2.27 0.56 -4.00
N ALA A 69 2.58 1.51 -3.11
CA ALA A 69 1.68 2.58 -2.74
C ALA A 69 2.42 3.90 -2.61
N VAL A 70 1.66 4.95 -2.35
CA VAL A 70 2.15 6.29 -2.06
C VAL A 70 1.63 6.70 -0.70
N ALA A 71 2.54 7.02 0.22
CA ALA A 71 2.21 7.61 1.51
C ALA A 71 1.90 9.10 1.31
N VAL A 72 0.70 9.53 1.74
CA VAL A 72 0.19 10.90 1.55
C VAL A 72 -0.05 11.64 2.87
N ARG A 73 -0.19 10.90 3.98
CA ARG A 73 -0.48 11.45 5.31
C ARG A 73 0.01 10.53 6.42
N TRP A 74 0.29 11.08 7.60
CA TRP A 74 0.79 10.36 8.76
C TRP A 74 0.15 10.83 10.06
N THR A 75 -0.01 9.91 10.99
CA THR A 75 -0.09 10.20 12.42
C THR A 75 1.20 9.71 13.08
N ALA A 76 1.29 9.76 14.42
CA ALA A 76 2.41 9.17 15.15
C ALA A 76 2.56 7.65 14.87
N ASP A 77 1.43 6.94 14.73
CA ASP A 77 1.40 5.48 14.68
C ASP A 77 0.97 4.92 13.32
N ALA A 78 0.44 5.74 12.42
CA ALA A 78 -0.19 5.28 11.18
C ALA A 78 0.18 6.10 9.95
N VAL A 79 0.00 5.49 8.78
CA VAL A 79 0.27 6.06 7.47
C VAL A 79 -0.97 5.90 6.60
N GLY A 80 -1.41 7.00 5.98
CA GLY A 80 -2.42 6.96 4.94
C GLY A 80 -1.74 6.71 3.60
N VAL A 81 -2.10 5.59 2.97
CA VAL A 81 -1.56 5.15 1.69
C VAL A 81 -2.62 5.21 0.61
N VAL A 82 -2.16 5.56 -0.60
CA VAL A 82 -2.95 5.50 -1.83
C VAL A 82 -2.26 4.55 -2.79
N PHE A 83 -3.00 3.62 -3.37
CA PHE A 83 -2.49 2.67 -4.35
C PHE A 83 -3.58 2.35 -5.35
N SER A 84 -3.19 1.86 -6.52
CA SER A 84 -4.15 1.46 -7.55
C SER A 84 -4.02 -0.03 -7.82
N ILE A 85 -5.15 -0.71 -7.94
CA ILE A 85 -5.21 -2.06 -8.47
C ILE A 85 -6.00 -1.96 -9.76
N ARG A 86 -5.34 -2.21 -10.89
CA ARG A 86 -5.88 -1.93 -12.24
C ARG A 86 -6.30 -0.47 -12.38
N GLU A 87 -7.58 -0.21 -12.61
CA GLU A 87 -8.16 1.12 -12.83
C GLU A 87 -8.83 1.68 -11.57
N THR A 88 -8.83 0.93 -10.47
CA THR A 88 -9.45 1.37 -9.21
C THR A 88 -8.39 1.89 -8.25
N GLU A 89 -8.55 3.16 -7.85
CA GLU A 89 -7.76 3.76 -6.78
C GLU A 89 -8.34 3.35 -5.42
N TYR A 90 -7.45 2.93 -4.53
CA TYR A 90 -7.76 2.56 -3.16
C TYR A 90 -7.03 3.47 -2.18
N ARG A 91 -7.68 3.72 -1.05
CA ARG A 91 -7.15 4.53 0.05
C ARG A 91 -7.36 3.79 1.35
N ALA A 92 -6.30 3.64 2.14
CA ALA A 92 -6.37 3.03 3.46
C ALA A 92 -5.40 3.69 4.42
N TRP A 93 -5.75 3.62 5.69
CA TRP A 93 -4.81 3.79 6.78
C TRP A 93 -4.27 2.43 7.22
N VAL A 94 -2.96 2.37 7.43
CA VAL A 94 -2.24 1.20 7.94
C VAL A 94 -1.30 1.65 9.05
N TRP A 95 -0.93 0.74 9.95
CA TRP A 95 0.08 1.02 10.96
C TRP A 95 1.41 1.40 10.30
N ALA A 96 2.16 2.31 10.90
CA ALA A 96 3.44 2.77 10.37
C ALA A 96 4.44 1.63 10.20
N SER A 97 4.40 0.63 11.09
CA SER A 97 5.20 -0.60 11.01
C SER A 97 4.83 -1.51 9.83
N ALA A 98 3.67 -1.30 9.20
CA ALA A 98 3.25 -2.02 8.00
C ALA A 98 3.78 -1.38 6.69
N VAL A 99 4.52 -0.28 6.79
CA VAL A 99 4.99 0.51 5.65
C VAL A 99 6.52 0.52 5.58
N THR A 100 7.06 0.22 4.40
CA THR A 100 8.49 0.26 4.10
C THR A 100 8.76 1.31 3.02
N PRO A 101 9.61 2.32 3.27
CA PRO A 101 10.00 3.28 2.24
C PRO A 101 10.70 2.60 1.06
N VAL A 102 10.31 2.94 -0.17
CA VAL A 102 11.06 2.52 -1.35
C VAL A 102 12.25 3.47 -1.50
N GLN A 103 13.45 3.00 -1.16
CA GLN A 103 14.66 3.77 -1.43
C GLN A 103 14.81 3.93 -2.94
N ARG A 104 14.84 5.18 -3.42
CA ARG A 104 15.34 5.46 -4.76
C ARG A 104 16.86 5.39 -4.68
N THR A 105 17.45 4.37 -5.28
CA THR A 105 18.89 4.33 -5.52
C THR A 105 19.30 5.59 -6.30
N PRO A 106 20.34 6.32 -5.89
CA PRO A 106 20.80 7.55 -6.54
C PRO A 106 21.28 7.31 -7.98
#